data_AF-A0A2V7I0X0-F1
#
_entry.id   AF-A0A2V7I0X0-F1
#
_cell.length_a   1.000
_cell.length_b   1.000
_cell.length_c   1.000
_cell.angle_alpha   90.00
_cell.angle_beta   90.00
_cell.angle_gamma   90.00
#
_symmetry.space_group_name_H-M   'P 1'
#
loop_
_entity.id
_entity.type
_entity.pdbx_description
1 polymer ?
#
loop_
_entity_poly.entity_id
_entity_poly.type
_entity_poly.pdbx_seq_one_letter_code
_entity_poly.pdbx_strand_id
1 'polypeptide(L)'
;RMFGALGAYQAIRPLVVGLVHGLAGSAAVALLVLATIRDPFWAVGYLLLFGAGTIAGMMLVTAAIGLPFAYTAGRFVTMHRALGVASGLLSLAFGLFLAYQTGLVDGLFTSSPRWTPK
;
A
#
# COMPACT_ATOMS: atom_id res chain seq x y z
N ARG A 1 18.65 -7.35 -29.12
CA ARG A 1 18.77 -6.61 -27.85
C ARG A 1 17.43 -6.57 -27.08
N MET A 2 16.74 -7.71 -26.90
CA MET A 2 15.35 -7.74 -26.39
C MET A 2 15.23 -8.22 -24.93
N PHE A 3 16.31 -8.76 -24.35
CA PHE A 3 16.34 -9.26 -22.96
C PHE A 3 16.46 -8.16 -21.89
N GLY A 4 16.99 -6.98 -22.23
CA GLY A 4 17.14 -5.86 -21.28
C GLY A 4 15.81 -5.21 -20.87
N ALA A 5 14.84 -5.17 -21.78
CA ALA A 5 13.51 -4.61 -21.51
C ALA A 5 12.68 -5.52 -20.59
N LEU A 6 12.83 -6.85 -20.72
CA LEU A 6 12.15 -7.83 -19.86
C LEU A 6 12.68 -7.79 -18.41
N GLY A 7 14.00 -7.67 -18.23
CA GLY A 7 14.60 -7.53 -16.90
C GLY A 7 14.24 -6.21 -16.21
N ALA A 8 14.30 -5.09 -16.94
CA ALA A 8 13.89 -3.79 -16.41
C ALA A 8 12.40 -3.77 -16.05
N TYR A 9 11.52 -4.33 -16.89
CA TYR A 9 10.09 -4.40 -16.62
C TYR A 9 9.77 -5.24 -15.37
N GLN A 10 10.46 -6.37 -15.18
CA GLN A 10 10.30 -7.21 -13.99
C GLN A 10 10.73 -6.51 -12.69
N ALA A 11 11.72 -5.61 -12.75
CA ALA A 11 12.15 -4.82 -11.59
C ALA A 11 11.25 -3.59 -11.35
N ILE A 12 10.87 -2.88 -12.42
CA ILE A 12 10.06 -1.65 -12.34
C ILE A 12 8.65 -1.95 -11.86
N ARG A 13 8.03 -3.05 -12.31
CA ARG A 13 6.64 -3.39 -11.96
C ARG A 13 6.40 -3.49 -10.44
N PRO A 14 7.15 -4.30 -9.65
CA PRO A 14 6.99 -4.35 -8.21
C PRO A 14 7.40 -3.04 -7.52
N LEU A 15 8.34 -2.29 -8.08
CA LEU A 15 8.76 -1.00 -7.53
C LEU A 15 7.63 0.04 -7.64
N VAL A 16 6.99 0.16 -8.81
CA VAL A 16 5.83 1.04 -9.03
C VAL A 16 4.65 0.62 -8.14
N VAL A 17 4.35 -0.67 -8.07
CA VAL A 17 3.27 -1.18 -7.19
C VAL A 17 3.57 -0.88 -5.72
N GLY A 18 4.82 -1.10 -5.28
CA GLY A 18 5.25 -0.79 -3.92
C GLY A 18 5.17 0.70 -3.60
N LEU A 19 5.50 1.56 -4.57
CA LEU A 19 5.41 3.01 -4.42
C LEU A 19 3.96 3.46 -4.29
N VAL A 20 3.08 3.02 -5.19
CA VAL A 20 1.64 3.31 -5.11
C VAL A 20 1.05 2.78 -3.81
N HIS A 21 1.41 1.54 -3.41
CA HIS A 21 0.93 0.94 -2.17
C HIS A 21 1.39 1.70 -0.92
N GLY A 22 2.67 2.11 -0.88
CA GLY A 22 3.22 2.89 0.22
C GLY A 22 2.59 4.28 0.34
N LEU A 23 2.39 4.96 -0.81
CA LEU A 23 1.73 6.27 -0.88
C LEU A 23 0.25 6.21 -0.51
N ALA A 24 -0.48 5.19 -1.00
CA ALA A 24 -1.88 4.96 -0.67
C ALA A 24 -2.08 4.48 0.77
N GLY A 25 -1.02 3.91 1.38
CA GLY A 25 -1.05 3.35 2.72
C GLY A 25 -0.38 4.24 3.76
N SER A 26 0.64 3.69 4.42
CA SER A 26 1.17 4.15 5.68
C SER A 26 1.97 5.46 5.64
N ALA A 27 2.12 6.07 4.47
CA ALA A 27 2.80 7.37 4.29
C ALA A 27 2.17 8.48 5.16
N ALA A 28 0.84 8.53 5.28
CA ALA A 28 0.18 9.53 6.11
C ALA A 28 0.57 9.42 7.60
N VAL A 29 0.67 8.19 8.12
CA VAL A 29 1.10 7.94 9.51
C VAL A 29 2.56 8.31 9.70
N ALA A 30 3.42 7.96 8.73
CA ALA A 30 4.84 8.32 8.77
C ALA A 30 5.04 9.85 8.78
N LEU A 31 4.34 10.56 7.90
CA LEU A 31 4.42 12.02 7.80
C LEU A 31 3.82 12.70 9.04
N LEU A 32 2.76 12.15 9.62
CA LEU A 32 2.16 12.67 10.87
C LEU A 32 3.20 12.66 12.00
N VAL A 33 3.93 11.56 12.18
CA VAL A 33 4.97 11.47 13.22
C VAL A 33 6.16 12.37 12.86
N LEU A 34 6.59 12.36 11.60
CA LEU A 34 7.69 13.18 11.12
C LEU A 34 7.44 14.68 11.39
N ALA A 35 6.20 15.15 11.23
CA ALA A 35 5.80 16.53 11.48
C ALA A 35 5.89 16.96 12.95
N THR A 36 5.93 16.00 13.89
CA THR A 36 6.10 16.29 15.33
C THR A 36 7.57 16.39 15.75
N ILE A 37 8.49 15.90 14.93
CA ILE A 37 9.92 15.88 15.22
C ILE A 37 10.56 17.18 14.71
N ARG A 38 11.08 17.99 15.63
CA ARG A 38 11.76 19.26 15.31
C ARG A 38 13.21 19.06 14.81
N ASP A 39 13.84 17.96 15.19
CA ASP A 39 15.25 17.69 14.90
C ASP A 39 15.42 16.76 13.67
N PRO A 40 16.16 17.19 12.62
CA PRO A 40 16.30 16.43 11.38
C PRO A 40 16.96 15.04 11.56
N PHE A 41 17.87 14.88 12.51
CA PHE A 41 18.55 13.60 12.72
C PHE A 41 17.59 12.55 13.28
N TRP A 42 16.75 12.95 14.23
CA TRP A 42 15.69 12.08 14.78
C TRP A 42 14.62 11.76 13.74
N ALA A 43 14.30 12.70 12.86
CA ALA A 43 13.38 12.50 11.75
C ALA A 43 13.88 11.43 10.76
N VAL A 44 15.17 11.45 10.41
CA VAL A 44 15.81 10.42 9.57
C VAL A 44 15.84 9.07 10.29
N GLY A 45 16.20 9.05 11.57
CA GLY A 45 16.21 7.83 12.38
C GLY A 45 14.83 7.16 12.44
N TYR A 46 13.77 7.95 12.64
CA TYR A 46 12.40 7.48 12.59
C TYR A 46 12.06 6.87 11.22
N LEU A 47 12.39 7.57 10.12
CA LEU A 47 12.07 7.09 8.77
C LEU A 47 12.78 5.78 8.45
N LEU A 48 14.04 5.61 8.87
CA LEU A 48 14.77 4.36 8.72
C LEU A 48 14.15 3.21 9.51
N LEU A 49 13.79 3.44 10.77
CA LEU A 49 13.16 2.43 11.61
C LEU A 49 11.77 2.03 11.08
N PHE A 50 10.98 3.02 10.66
CA PHE A 50 9.68 2.80 10.04
C PHE A 50 9.80 2.03 8.72
N GLY A 51 10.73 2.44 7.85
CA GLY A 51 11.02 1.76 6.59
C GLY A 51 11.46 0.31 6.81
N ALA A 52 12.41 0.07 7.71
CA ALA A 52 12.86 -1.28 8.03
C ALA A 52 11.74 -2.13 8.64
N GLY A 53 10.95 -1.57 9.57
CA GLY A 53 9.83 -2.25 10.19
C GLY A 53 8.72 -2.62 9.20
N THR A 54 8.40 -1.72 8.25
CA THR A 54 7.40 -2.02 7.20
C THR A 54 7.88 -3.10 6.24
N ILE A 55 9.15 -3.08 5.82
CA ILE A 55 9.74 -4.14 5.00
C ILE A 55 9.69 -5.48 5.75
N ALA A 56 10.17 -5.52 6.99
CA ALA A 56 10.18 -6.72 7.81
C ALA A 56 8.77 -7.26 8.05
N GLY A 57 7.81 -6.38 8.39
CA GLY A 57 6.41 -6.74 8.59
C GLY A 57 5.76 -7.29 7.32
N MET A 58 5.97 -6.65 6.16
CA MET A 58 5.48 -7.15 4.88
C MET A 58 6.07 -8.52 4.53
N MET A 59 7.37 -8.72 4.75
CA MET A 59 8.03 -10.02 4.53
C MET A 59 7.44 -11.11 5.44
N LEU A 60 7.26 -10.80 6.73
CA LEU A 60 6.74 -11.76 7.70
C LEU A 60 5.30 -12.15 7.40
N VAL A 61 4.42 -11.19 7.13
CA VAL A 61 3.01 -11.47 6.76
C VAL A 61 2.94 -12.23 5.44
N THR A 62 3.74 -11.83 4.44
CA THR A 62 3.78 -12.52 3.15
C THR A 62 4.26 -13.95 3.29
N ALA A 63 5.26 -14.22 4.14
CA ALA A 63 5.71 -15.58 4.42
C ALA A 63 4.66 -16.38 5.20
N ALA A 64 4.09 -15.80 6.26
CA ALA A 64 3.08 -16.45 7.10
C ALA A 64 1.84 -16.88 6.31
N ILE A 65 1.41 -16.05 5.36
CA ILE A 65 0.30 -16.35 4.45
C ILE A 65 0.77 -17.23 3.28
N GLY A 66 1.87 -16.85 2.63
CA GLY A 66 2.36 -17.48 1.41
C GLY A 66 2.84 -18.91 1.59
N LEU A 67 3.44 -19.27 2.72
CA LEU A 67 3.91 -20.62 3.02
C LEU A 67 2.77 -21.66 2.99
N PRO A 68 1.70 -21.54 3.81
CA PRO A 68 0.61 -22.52 3.78
C PRO A 68 -0.08 -22.56 2.41
N PHE A 69 -0.22 -21.43 1.73
CA PHE A 69 -0.76 -21.38 0.36
C PHE A 69 0.15 -22.10 -0.65
N ALA A 70 1.47 -21.94 -0.57
CA ALA A 70 2.41 -22.65 -1.45
C ALA A 70 2.42 -24.17 -1.19
N TYR A 71 2.31 -24.59 0.07
CA TYR A 71 2.22 -26.01 0.44
C TYR A 71 0.88 -26.66 0.00
N THR A 72 -0.22 -25.90 -0.04
CA THR A 72 -1.55 -26.42 -0.43
C THR A 72 -1.90 -26.22 -1.92
N ALA A 73 -1.10 -25.44 -2.66
CA ALA A 73 -1.31 -25.13 -4.07
C ALA A 73 -1.40 -26.36 -4.98
N GLY A 74 -0.73 -27.47 -4.62
CA GLY A 74 -0.74 -28.71 -5.40
C GLY A 74 -2.10 -29.43 -5.48
N ARG A 75 -3.09 -29.09 -4.64
CA ARG A 75 -4.35 -29.84 -4.54
C ARG A 75 -5.60 -29.10 -5.03
N PHE A 76 -5.60 -27.76 -5.10
CA PHE A 76 -6.82 -26.97 -5.39
C PHE A 76 -6.58 -25.68 -6.19
N VAL A 77 -5.94 -25.77 -7.37
CA VAL A 77 -5.62 -24.60 -8.23
C VAL A 77 -6.83 -23.69 -8.53
N THR A 78 -8.00 -24.25 -8.79
CA THR A 78 -9.23 -23.46 -9.09
C THR A 78 -9.72 -22.64 -7.90
N MET A 79 -9.63 -23.19 -6.68
CA MET A 79 -10.08 -22.51 -5.46
C MET A 79 -9.16 -21.35 -5.10
N HIS A 80 -7.84 -21.51 -5.27
CA HIS A 80 -6.87 -20.43 -5.11
C HIS A 80 -7.13 -19.28 -6.09
N ARG A 81 -7.44 -19.61 -7.35
CA ARG A 81 -7.74 -18.60 -8.38
C ARG A 81 -9.05 -17.87 -8.09
N ALA A 82 -10.09 -18.58 -7.66
CA ALA A 82 -11.37 -17.97 -7.28
C ALA A 82 -11.21 -17.01 -6.09
N LEU A 83 -10.47 -17.41 -5.05
CA LEU A 83 -10.17 -16.55 -3.90
C LEU A 83 -9.34 -15.32 -4.28
N GLY A 84 -8.35 -15.47 -5.18
CA GLY A 84 -7.58 -14.34 -5.69
C GLY A 84 -8.43 -13.32 -6.48
N VAL A 85 -9.34 -13.80 -7.32
CA VAL A 85 -10.26 -12.93 -8.07
C VAL A 85 -11.27 -12.27 -7.13
N ALA A 86 -11.86 -13.02 -6.19
CA ALA A 86 -12.81 -12.48 -5.23
C ALA A 86 -12.19 -11.42 -4.32
N SER A 87 -11.00 -11.69 -3.77
CA SER A 87 -10.27 -10.71 -2.95
C SER A 87 -9.88 -9.46 -3.75
N GLY A 88 -9.46 -9.62 -5.01
CA GLY A 88 -9.19 -8.50 -5.91
C GLY A 88 -10.43 -7.64 -6.17
N LEU A 89 -11.58 -8.25 -6.47
CA LEU A 89 -12.85 -7.54 -6.66
C LEU A 89 -13.31 -6.82 -5.39
N LEU A 90 -13.23 -7.49 -4.24
CA LEU A 90 -13.57 -6.90 -2.95
C LEU A 90 -12.67 -5.71 -2.62
N SER A 91 -11.35 -5.84 -2.83
CA SER A 91 -10.40 -4.76 -2.61
C SER A 91 -10.66 -3.57 -3.53
N LEU A 92 -11.03 -3.81 -4.78
CA LEU A 92 -11.31 -2.77 -5.76
C LEU A 92 -12.63 -2.04 -5.43
N ALA A 93 -13.67 -2.79 -5.07
CA ALA A 93 -14.94 -2.23 -4.60
C ALA A 93 -14.75 -1.38 -3.33
N PHE A 94 -13.97 -1.87 -2.37
CA PHE A 94 -13.66 -1.13 -1.15
C PHE A 94 -12.84 0.14 -1.42
N GLY A 95 -11.86 0.07 -2.33
CA GLY A 95 -11.11 1.25 -2.77
C GLY A 95 -12.00 2.30 -3.42
N LEU A 96 -12.94 1.89 -4.27
CA LEU A 96 -13.91 2.80 -4.89
C LEU A 96 -14.86 3.41 -3.84
N PHE A 97 -15.30 2.63 -2.87
CA PHE A 97 -16.11 3.09 -1.75
C PHE A 97 -15.38 4.17 -0.93
N LEU A 98 -14.12 3.93 -0.57
CA LEU A 98 -13.28 4.92 0.12
C LEU A 98 -13.11 6.20 -0.71
N ALA A 99 -12.85 6.07 -2.02
CA ALA A 99 -12.71 7.23 -2.90
C ALA A 99 -14.01 8.06 -2.97
N TYR A 100 -15.17 7.41 -3.02
CA TYR A 100 -16.47 8.09 -2.99
C TYR A 100 -16.70 8.78 -1.64
N GLN A 101 -16.42 8.09 -0.54
CA GLN A 101 -16.59 8.62 0.81
C GLN A 101 -15.69 9.83 1.04
N THR A 102 -14.39 9.70 0.82
CA THR A 102 -13.44 10.82 0.99
C THR A 102 -13.69 11.95 0.01
N GLY A 103 -14.04 11.63 -1.24
CA GLY A 103 -14.21 12.64 -2.30
C GLY A 103 -15.50 13.45 -2.19
N LEU A 104 -16.64 12.78 -2.04
CA LEU A 104 -17.97 13.39 -2.15
C LEU A 104 -18.67 13.56 -0.81
N VAL A 105 -18.52 12.60 0.11
CA VAL A 105 -19.22 12.58 1.40
C VAL A 105 -18.48 13.43 2.44
N ASP A 106 -17.17 13.23 2.59
CA ASP A 106 -16.32 14.02 3.48
C ASP A 106 -16.01 15.41 2.90
N GLY A 107 -16.51 15.69 1.71
CA GLY A 107 -16.50 17.03 1.14
C GLY A 107 -15.18 17.44 0.51
N LEU A 108 -14.23 16.54 0.23
CA LEU A 108 -12.95 16.95 -0.37
C LEU A 108 -13.14 17.72 -1.69
N PHE A 109 -14.12 17.32 -2.51
CA PHE A 109 -14.45 17.99 -3.78
C PHE A 109 -15.73 18.84 -3.75
N THR A 110 -16.55 18.72 -2.71
CA THR A 110 -17.85 19.40 -2.58
C THR A 110 -17.89 20.45 -1.47
N SER A 111 -16.87 20.52 -0.60
CA SER A 111 -16.77 21.55 0.43
C SER A 111 -16.50 22.91 -0.24
N SER A 112 -17.45 23.82 -0.11
CA SER A 112 -17.17 25.24 -0.27
C SER A 112 -16.35 25.68 0.95
N PRO A 113 -15.11 26.17 0.79
CA PRO A 113 -14.31 26.62 1.93
C PRO A 113 -15.02 27.81 2.59
N ARG A 114 -15.72 27.56 3.70
CA ARG A 114 -16.29 28.61 4.54
C ARG A 114 -15.19 29.15 5.42
N TRP A 115 -14.43 30.10 4.90
CA TRP A 115 -13.45 30.84 5.66
C TRP A 115 -14.19 31.77 6.64
N THR A 116 -14.22 31.44 7.91
CA THR A 116 -14.66 32.35 8.98
C THR A 116 -13.40 32.92 9.66
N PRO A 117 -13.06 34.21 9.44
CA PRO A 117 -11.98 34.84 10.18
C PRO A 117 -12.29 34.83 11.68
N LYS A 118 -11.30 34.48 12.49
CA LYS A 118 -11.18 34.91 13.88
C LYS A 118 -9.88 35.67 14.04
#